data_AF-A0A2G6WVV0-F1
#
_entry.id   AF-A0A2G6WVV0-F1
#
_cell.length_a   1.000
_cell.length_b   1.000
_cell.length_c   1.000
_cell.angle_alpha   90.00
_cell.angle_beta   90.00
_cell.angle_gamma   90.00
#
_symmetry.space_group_name_H-M   'P 1'
#
loop_
_entity.id
_entity.type
_entity.pdbx_description
1 polymer ?
#
loop_
_entity_poly.entity_id
_entity_poly.type
_entity_poly.pdbx_seq_one_letter_code
_entity_poly.pdbx_strand_id
1 'polypeptide(L)'
;MRSTNVEFVTELMEFSAHGALIQAFVMQALEQYAMRVAAMDPQALDTPMVSGHAWHGCAVEVRAKLAERFGREEHDRPAASSTKGR
;
A
#
# COMPACT_ATOMS: atom_id res chain seq x y z
N MET A 1 8.12 -24.73 14.05
CA MET A 1 9.03 -23.61 13.70
C MET A 1 8.22 -22.32 13.74
N ARG A 2 8.81 -21.18 14.11
CA ARG A 2 8.13 -19.88 13.93
C ARG A 2 8.21 -19.53 12.44
N SER A 3 7.10 -19.07 11.86
CA SER A 3 7.07 -18.55 10.49
C SER A 3 7.92 -17.28 10.40
N THR A 4 8.53 -17.08 9.24
CA THR A 4 9.12 -15.79 8.86
C THR A 4 8.01 -14.75 8.69
N ASN A 5 8.37 -13.46 8.73
CA ASN A 5 7.40 -12.39 8.48
C ASN A 5 6.76 -12.49 7.09
N VAL A 6 7.48 -13.00 6.10
CA VAL A 6 6.95 -13.21 4.74
C VAL A 6 5.90 -14.32 4.76
N GLU A 7 6.22 -15.49 5.32
CA GLU A 7 5.27 -16.60 5.43
C GLU A 7 4.01 -16.19 6.21
N PHE A 8 4.18 -15.48 7.32
CA PHE A 8 3.05 -14.99 8.12
C PHE A 8 2.15 -14.01 7.36
N VAL A 9 2.74 -13.04 6.64
CA VAL A 9 1.94 -12.06 5.87
C VAL A 9 1.24 -12.74 4.69
N THR A 10 1.88 -13.70 4.02
CA THR A 10 1.23 -14.50 2.99
C THR A 10 0.05 -15.28 3.56
N GLU A 11 0.25 -15.99 4.68
CA GLU A 11 -0.83 -16.74 5.34
C GLU A 11 -1.99 -15.82 5.77
N LEU A 12 -1.67 -14.64 6.33
CA LEU A 12 -2.66 -13.62 6.69
C LEU A 12 -3.49 -13.17 5.48
N MET A 13 -2.86 -13.01 4.32
CA MET A 13 -3.53 -12.54 3.10
C MET A 13 -4.26 -13.65 2.32
N GLU A 14 -3.85 -14.91 2.46
CA GLU A 14 -4.41 -16.06 1.75
C GLU A 14 -5.47 -16.82 2.56
N PHE A 15 -5.28 -16.93 3.88
CA PHE A 15 -6.09 -17.79 4.76
C PHE A 15 -6.77 -17.00 5.89
N SER A 16 -7.51 -15.96 5.50
CA SER A 16 -8.33 -15.18 6.45
C SER A 16 -9.75 -15.73 6.59
N ALA A 17 -10.28 -15.68 7.81
CA ALA A 17 -11.70 -15.92 8.08
C ALA A 17 -12.64 -14.94 7.34
N HIS A 18 -12.10 -13.83 6.81
CA HIS A 18 -12.83 -12.83 6.05
C HIS A 18 -12.64 -12.94 4.53
N GLY A 19 -11.98 -14.00 4.05
CA GLY A 19 -11.72 -14.22 2.63
C GLY A 19 -10.99 -13.04 1.98
N ALA A 20 -11.34 -12.72 0.73
CA ALA A 20 -10.66 -11.69 -0.07
C ALA A 20 -10.65 -10.28 0.56
N LEU A 21 -11.57 -9.97 1.47
CA LEU A 21 -11.64 -8.65 2.14
C LEU A 21 -10.36 -8.32 2.91
N ILE A 22 -9.65 -9.33 3.44
CA ILE A 22 -8.40 -9.12 4.15
C ILE A 22 -7.35 -8.47 3.26
N GLN A 23 -7.34 -8.82 1.96
CA GLN A 23 -6.33 -8.32 1.04
C GLN A 23 -6.55 -6.84 0.77
N ALA A 24 -7.79 -6.42 0.50
CA ALA A 24 -8.13 -5.02 0.34
C ALA A 24 -7.79 -4.21 1.61
N PHE A 25 -8.11 -4.76 2.78
CA PHE A 25 -7.80 -4.13 4.07
C PHE A 25 -6.29 -3.93 4.27
N VAL A 26 -5.48 -4.97 4.03
CA VAL A 26 -4.02 -4.90 4.18
C VAL A 26 -3.44 -3.88 3.20
N MET A 27 -3.90 -3.87 1.94
CA MET A 27 -3.42 -2.91 0.95
C MET A 27 -3.75 -1.46 1.34
N GLN A 28 -4.96 -1.20 1.83
CA GLN A 28 -5.34 0.12 2.33
C GLN A 28 -4.53 0.52 3.59
N ALA A 29 -4.21 -0.44 4.47
CA ALA A 29 -3.37 -0.19 5.63
C ALA A 29 -1.92 0.18 5.23
N LEU A 30 -1.35 -0.54 4.26
CA LEU A 30 -0.03 -0.25 3.70
C LEU A 30 0.00 1.14 3.06
N GLU A 31 -1.00 1.49 2.25
CA GLU A 31 -1.11 2.81 1.63
C GLU A 31 -1.13 3.93 2.67
N GLN A 32 -2.06 3.85 3.63
CA GLN A 32 -2.22 4.89 4.65
C GLN A 32 -0.98 5.01 5.56
N TYR A 33 -0.31 3.90 5.87
CA TYR A 33 0.91 3.96 6.66
C TYR A 33 2.06 4.56 5.86
N ALA A 34 2.28 4.10 4.62
CA ALA A 34 3.30 4.63 3.73
C ALA A 34 3.11 6.13 3.45
N MET A 35 1.87 6.58 3.22
CA MET A 35 1.55 8.00 3.05
C MET A 35 1.95 8.83 4.27
N ARG A 36 1.59 8.37 5.48
CA ARG A 36 1.92 9.07 6.73
C ARG A 36 3.43 9.16 6.93
N VAL A 37 4.14 8.05 6.84
CA VAL A 37 5.59 8.01 7.05
C VAL A 37 6.34 8.83 6.00
N ALA A 38 5.94 8.74 4.73
CA ALA A 38 6.59 9.50 3.65
C ALA A 38 6.33 11.03 3.74
N ALA A 39 5.34 11.46 4.52
CA ALA A 39 5.05 12.88 4.77
C ALA A 39 5.76 13.44 6.02
N MET A 40 6.37 12.57 6.84
CA MET A 40 7.12 12.97 8.03
C MET A 40 8.55 13.37 7.69
N ASP A 41 9.13 14.24 8.53
CA ASP A 41 10.57 14.51 8.53
C ASP A 41 11.32 13.21 8.88
N PRO A 42 12.27 12.74 8.05
CA PRO A 42 13.09 11.57 8.35
C PRO A 42 13.74 11.59 9.73
N GLN A 43 14.16 12.74 10.25
CA GLN A 43 14.80 12.82 11.57
C GLN A 43 13.81 12.54 12.71
N ALA A 44 12.52 12.82 12.50
CA ALA A 44 11.46 12.50 13.45
C ALA A 44 11.08 11.00 13.45
N LEU A 45 11.58 10.24 12.47
CA LEU A 45 11.36 8.80 12.35
C LEU A 45 12.51 7.96 12.94
N ASP A 46 13.61 8.59 13.36
CA ASP A 46 14.76 7.87 13.90
C ASP A 46 14.41 7.11 15.18
N THR A 47 14.82 5.85 15.22
CA THR A 47 14.74 5.00 16.41
C THR A 47 16.10 4.35 16.65
N PRO A 48 16.37 3.81 17.85
CA PRO A 48 17.63 3.09 18.12
C PRO A 48 17.89 1.90 17.17
N MET A 49 16.85 1.36 16.51
CA MET A 49 16.95 0.18 15.65
C MET A 49 16.86 0.49 14.16
N VAL A 50 16.26 1.61 13.77
CA VAL A 50 15.96 1.93 12.38
C VAL A 50 16.26 3.40 12.12
N SER A 51 17.07 3.66 11.09
CA SER A 51 17.27 5.01 10.58
C SER A 51 15.96 5.52 9.97
N GLY A 52 15.55 6.70 10.38
CA GLY A 52 14.36 7.37 9.88
C GLY A 52 14.43 7.68 8.39
N HIS A 53 15.62 7.94 7.83
CA HIS A 53 15.82 8.03 6.37
C HIS A 53 15.57 6.70 5.66
N ALA A 54 16.05 5.58 6.22
CA ALA A 54 15.79 4.27 5.64
C ALA A 54 14.29 3.94 5.71
N TRP A 55 13.65 4.25 6.84
CA TRP A 55 12.22 4.02 7.04
C TRP A 55 11.35 4.88 6.12
N HIS A 56 11.71 6.15 5.96
CA HIS A 56 11.10 7.07 4.99
C HIS A 56 11.25 6.55 3.56
N GLY A 57 12.46 6.08 3.19
CA GLY A 57 12.73 5.47 1.90
C GLY A 57 11.80 4.28 1.60
N CYS A 58 11.61 3.37 2.56
CA CYS A 58 10.66 2.26 2.43
C CYS A 58 9.23 2.75 2.18
N ALA A 59 8.79 3.79 2.90
CA ALA A 59 7.45 4.35 2.73
C ALA A 59 7.26 4.97 1.33
N VAL A 60 8.27 5.68 0.81
CA VAL A 60 8.24 6.22 -0.56
C VAL A 60 8.16 5.10 -1.59
N GLU A 61 8.96 4.04 -1.44
CA GLU A 61 8.95 2.90 -2.36
C GLU A 61 7.59 2.18 -2.35
N VAL A 62 7.04 1.87 -1.18
CA VAL A 62 5.74 1.22 -1.04
C VAL A 62 4.65 2.07 -1.69
N ARG A 63 4.63 3.38 -1.43
CA ARG A 63 3.65 4.29 -2.04
C ARG A 63 3.75 4.29 -3.57
N ALA A 64 4.96 4.31 -4.13
CA ALA A 64 5.16 4.25 -5.57
C ALA A 64 4.63 2.94 -6.17
N LYS A 65 4.93 1.80 -5.54
CA LYS A 65 4.46 0.47 -5.99
C LYS A 65 2.94 0.34 -5.91
N LEU A 66 2.31 0.87 -4.86
CA LEU A 66 0.85 0.89 -4.71
C LEU A 66 0.19 1.79 -5.76
N ALA A 67 0.73 2.98 -5.99
CA ALA A 67 0.25 3.89 -7.03
C ALA A 67 0.37 3.27 -8.43
N GLU A 68 1.44 2.52 -8.73
CA GLU A 68 1.58 1.81 -10.01
C GLU A 68 0.57 0.66 -10.16
N ARG A 69 0.24 -0.01 -9.04
CA ARG A 69 -0.73 -1.10 -9.03
C ARG A 69 -2.15 -0.59 -9.26
N PHE A 70 -2.55 0.46 -8.55
CA PHE A 70 -3.92 0.99 -8.58
C PHE A 70 -4.14 2.05 -9.68
N GLY A 71 -3.11 2.81 -10.05
CA GLY A 71 -3.17 3.82 -11.11
C GLY A 71 -3.37 3.24 -12.51
N ARG A 72 -3.18 1.93 -12.70
CA ARG A 72 -3.58 1.22 -13.92
C ARG A 72 -5.10 1.00 -14.04
N GLU A 73 -5.87 1.12 -12.95
CA GLU A 73 -7.33 0.90 -13.00
C GLU A 73 -8.13 2.12 -13.49
N GLU A 74 -7.55 3.33 -13.46
CA GLU A 74 -8.22 4.55 -13.93
C GLU A 74 -8.10 4.77 -15.45
N HIS A 75 -7.09 4.17 -16.09
CA HIS A 75 -6.85 4.27 -17.54
C HIS A 75 -7.80 3.40 -18.38
N ASP A 76 -8.37 2.33 -17.81
CA ASP A 76 -9.25 1.38 -18.51
C ASP A 76 -10.75 1.72 -18.41
N ARG A 77 -11.11 2.90 -17.88
CA ARG A 77 -12.52 3.33 -17.84
C ARG A 77 -12.87 3.99 -19.19
N PRO A 78 -13.70 3.38 -20.06
CA PRO A 78 -14.06 4.00 -21.33
C PRO A 78 -14.77 5.32 -21.07
N ALA A 79 -14.29 6.39 -21.71
CA ALA A 79 -14.87 7.72 -21.59
C ALA A 79 -16.35 7.67 -21.99
N ALA A 80 -17.22 8.04 -21.05
CA ALA A 80 -18.66 8.13 -21.30
C ALA A 80 -18.90 9.09 -22.46
N SER A 81 -19.40 8.56 -23.57
CA SER A 81 -19.76 9.30 -24.77
C SER A 81 -20.87 10.30 -24.44
N SER A 82 -20.50 11.58 -24.43
CA SER A 82 -21.45 12.68 -24.31
C SER A 82 -22.26 12.77 -25.61
N THR A 83 -23.38 12.06 -25.66
CA THR A 83 -24.42 12.28 -26.67
C THR A 83 -25.13 13.59 -26.33
N LYS A 84 -24.74 14.68 -26.99
CA LYS A 84 -25.49 15.94 -26.93
C LYS A 84 -26.69 15.84 -27.88
N GLY A 85 -27.86 15.59 -27.29
CA GLY A 85 -29.14 15.56 -27.99
C GLY A 85 -29.58 16.95 -28.44
N ARG A 86 -29.88 17.01 -29.74
CA ARG A 86 -30.86 17.80 -30.51
C ARG A 86 -31.41 19.10 -29.92
#